data_AF-A0A3C0EPI3-F1
#
_entry.id   AF-A0A3C0EPI3-F1
#
_cell.length_a   1.000
_cell.length_b   1.000
_cell.length_c   1.000
_cell.angle_alpha   90.00
_cell.angle_beta   90.00
_cell.angle_gamma   90.00
#
_symmetry.space_group_name_H-M   'P 1'
#
loop_
_entity.id
_entity.type
_entity.pdbx_description
1 polymer ?
#
loop_
_entity_poly.entity_id
_entity_poly.type
_entity_poly.pdbx_seq_one_letter_code
_entity_poly.pdbx_strand_id
1 'polypeptide(L)'
;MTVNATPPEPLLHEPLPKASAGHLPRWRGFNLLNQFYAGSPQRDRPFEESDFAMIKALGFNFVRLPLDYRCWIVDGDWEQLDQAVLARIDQAVRWGQQYNLHVSLNFHRAPGYTVAKPAEKTSLWSDEKTQDI
;
A
#
# COMPACT_ATOMS: atom_id res chain seq x y z
N MET A 1 32.96 25.66 -12.46
CA MET A 1 33.14 24.20 -12.58
C MET A 1 31.82 23.57 -12.17
N THR A 2 31.01 23.16 -13.13
CA THR A 2 29.76 22.44 -12.88
C THR A 2 30.09 20.96 -12.74
N VAL A 3 30.01 20.45 -11.52
CA VAL A 3 30.08 19.00 -11.27
C VAL A 3 28.77 18.39 -11.77
N ASN A 4 28.80 17.82 -12.98
CA ASN A 4 27.75 16.91 -13.41
C ASN A 4 27.88 15.66 -12.55
N ALA A 5 27.08 15.59 -11.47
CA ALA A 5 26.91 14.36 -10.73
C ALA A 5 26.23 13.35 -11.67
N THR A 6 27.00 12.38 -12.15
CA THR A 6 26.47 11.21 -12.84
C THR A 6 25.44 10.56 -11.89
N PRO A 7 24.21 10.27 -12.34
CA PRO A 7 23.28 9.51 -11.50
C PRO A 7 23.95 8.18 -11.14
N PRO A 8 23.83 7.72 -9.88
CA PRO A 8 24.42 6.45 -9.48
C PRO A 8 23.95 5.35 -10.42
N GLU A 9 24.85 4.46 -10.82
CA GLU A 9 24.51 3.27 -11.61
C GLU A 9 23.32 2.55 -10.95
N PRO A 10 22.33 2.08 -11.73
CA PRO A 10 21.25 1.28 -11.18
C PRO A 10 21.88 0.04 -10.53
N LEU A 11 21.80 -0.04 -9.20
CA LEU A 11 22.23 -1.20 -8.46
C LEU A 11 21.52 -2.41 -9.08
N LEU A 12 22.28 -3.30 -9.72
CA LEU A 12 21.79 -4.57 -10.24
C LEU A 12 21.35 -5.41 -9.04
N HIS A 13 20.10 -5.23 -8.62
CA HIS A 13 19.52 -5.99 -7.54
C HIS A 13 19.14 -7.38 -8.06
N GLU A 14 19.43 -8.41 -7.29
CA GLU A 14 18.83 -9.72 -7.54
C GLU A 14 17.31 -9.57 -7.58
N PRO A 15 16.63 -10.11 -8.60
CA PRO A 15 15.19 -10.01 -8.70
C PRO A 15 14.53 -10.63 -7.47
N LEU A 16 13.39 -10.08 -7.05
CA LEU A 16 12.58 -10.69 -5.99
C LEU A 16 12.39 -12.19 -6.26
N PRO A 17 12.49 -13.04 -5.22
CA PRO A 17 12.26 -14.47 -5.38
C PRO A 17 10.85 -14.72 -5.92
N LYS A 18 10.72 -15.69 -6.82
CA LYS A 18 9.43 -16.01 -7.45
C LYS A 18 8.43 -16.50 -6.40
N ALA A 19 7.26 -15.88 -6.35
CA ALA A 19 6.13 -16.33 -5.55
C ALA A 19 5.12 -17.11 -6.41
N SER A 20 4.50 -18.12 -5.79
CA SER A 20 3.39 -18.88 -6.36
C SER A 20 2.42 -19.29 -5.25
N ALA A 21 1.22 -19.73 -5.61
CA ALA A 21 0.24 -20.23 -4.64
C ALA A 21 0.76 -21.42 -3.80
N GLY A 22 1.64 -22.26 -4.37
CA GLY A 22 2.22 -23.43 -3.68
C GLY A 22 3.56 -23.17 -2.98
N HIS A 23 4.18 -22.01 -3.20
CA HIS A 23 5.46 -21.65 -2.58
C HIS A 23 5.60 -20.14 -2.49
N LEU A 24 5.58 -19.64 -1.25
CA LEU A 24 5.87 -18.25 -0.96
C LEU A 24 7.31 -18.11 -0.46
N PRO A 25 8.09 -17.18 -1.04
CA PRO A 25 9.39 -16.83 -0.50
C PRO A 25 9.28 -16.30 0.92
N ARG A 26 10.42 -16.29 1.61
CA ARG A 26 10.49 -15.69 2.93
C ARG A 26 10.44 -14.16 2.83
N TRP A 27 9.24 -13.62 3.06
CA TRP A 27 9.00 -12.19 3.16
C TRP A 27 9.34 -11.66 4.54
N ARG A 28 10.13 -10.60 4.60
CA ARG A 28 10.54 -9.90 5.82
C ARG A 28 10.45 -8.41 5.58
N GLY A 29 9.73 -7.72 6.45
CA GLY A 29 9.64 -6.27 6.39
C GLY A 29 8.52 -5.74 7.26
N PHE A 30 7.89 -4.65 6.82
CA PHE A 30 7.09 -3.80 7.69
C PHE A 30 5.70 -3.49 7.12
N ASN A 31 4.83 -2.97 7.98
CA ASN A 31 3.58 -2.33 7.55
C ASN A 31 3.79 -0.82 7.44
N LEU A 32 3.36 -0.22 6.34
CA LEU A 32 3.33 1.24 6.18
C LEU A 32 1.89 1.73 6.35
N LEU A 33 1.65 2.63 7.30
CA LEU A 33 0.31 2.93 7.83
C LEU A 33 -0.27 4.26 7.31
N ASN A 34 0.24 4.75 6.17
CA ASN A 34 -0.04 6.10 5.67
C ASN A 34 -1.47 6.28 5.16
N GLN A 35 -2.20 5.18 4.91
CA GLN A 35 -3.63 5.17 4.55
C GLN A 35 -4.41 4.17 5.40
N PHE A 36 -4.03 4.02 6.66
CA PHE A 36 -4.59 3.03 7.58
C PHE A 36 -5.93 3.46 8.19
N TYR A 37 -6.20 4.76 8.27
CA TYR A 37 -7.42 5.30 8.88
C TYR A 37 -7.80 6.62 8.21
N ALA A 38 -8.91 6.60 7.47
CA ALA A 38 -9.40 7.77 6.75
C ALA A 38 -9.72 8.95 7.68
N GLY A 39 -9.39 10.17 7.23
CA GLY A 39 -9.61 11.40 7.99
C GLY A 39 -8.65 11.66 9.16
N SER A 40 -7.67 10.78 9.41
CA SER A 40 -6.58 11.06 10.34
C SER A 40 -5.39 11.68 9.58
N PRO A 41 -4.96 12.92 9.89
CA PRO A 41 -3.83 13.53 9.19
C PRO A 41 -2.52 12.73 9.25
N GLN A 42 -2.35 11.88 10.27
CA GLN A 42 -1.18 11.03 10.44
C GLN A 42 -1.26 9.71 9.65
N ARG A 43 -2.47 9.30 9.27
CA ARG A 43 -2.79 7.98 8.67
C ARG A 43 -3.58 8.08 7.37
N ASP A 44 -3.74 9.28 6.84
CA ASP A 44 -4.35 9.61 5.56
C ASP A 44 -3.44 10.62 4.83
N ARG A 45 -2.29 10.12 4.38
CA ARG A 45 -1.21 10.89 3.80
C ARG A 45 -0.49 10.07 2.72
N PRO A 46 0.28 10.69 1.81
CA PRO A 46 1.10 9.96 0.86
C PRO A 46 2.12 9.04 1.56
N PHE A 47 2.48 7.93 0.90
CA PHE A 47 3.66 7.14 1.27
C PHE A 47 4.94 7.94 0.98
N GLU A 48 6.03 7.60 1.65
CA GLU A 48 7.31 8.30 1.51
C GLU A 48 8.35 7.36 0.87
N GLU A 49 9.05 7.82 -0.16
CA GLU A 49 10.10 7.05 -0.84
C GLU A 49 11.23 6.64 0.11
N SER A 50 11.55 7.50 1.08
CA SER A 50 12.57 7.29 2.11
C SER A 50 12.31 6.03 2.92
N ASP A 51 11.05 5.67 3.18
CA ASP A 51 10.69 4.44 3.89
C ASP A 51 11.13 3.20 3.07
N PHE A 52 10.85 3.19 1.77
CA PHE A 52 11.21 2.08 0.87
C PHE A 52 12.73 1.96 0.74
N ALA A 53 13.41 3.10 0.57
CA ALA A 53 14.87 3.16 0.51
C ALA A 53 15.51 2.62 1.80
N MET A 54 15.01 3.03 2.97
CA MET A 54 15.49 2.59 4.27
C MET A 54 15.23 1.09 4.50
N ILE A 55 14.02 0.61 4.21
CA ILE A 55 13.65 -0.80 4.36
C ILE A 55 14.58 -1.69 3.51
N LYS A 56 14.86 -1.28 2.27
CA LYS A 56 15.82 -1.96 1.41
C LYS A 56 17.24 -1.90 1.96
N ALA A 57 17.71 -0.74 2.41
CA ALA A 57 19.05 -0.58 2.98
C ALA A 57 19.27 -1.46 4.22
N LEU A 58 18.23 -1.71 5.01
CA LEU A 58 18.23 -2.62 6.16
C LEU A 58 18.19 -4.11 5.78
N GLY A 59 18.11 -4.45 4.49
CA GLY A 59 18.13 -5.83 4.00
C GLY A 59 16.77 -6.55 4.00
N PHE A 60 15.67 -5.81 4.12
CA PHE A 60 14.31 -6.35 4.02
C PHE A 60 13.85 -6.41 2.55
N ASN A 61 12.78 -7.16 2.30
CA ASN A 61 12.29 -7.45 0.94
C ASN A 61 10.76 -7.34 0.81
N PHE A 62 10.07 -6.76 1.79
CA PHE A 62 8.61 -6.77 1.86
C PHE A 62 8.05 -5.51 2.51
N VAL A 63 6.92 -5.03 1.98
CA VAL A 63 6.06 -4.06 2.65
C VAL A 63 4.60 -4.48 2.53
N ARG A 64 3.83 -4.27 3.60
CA ARG A 64 2.38 -4.39 3.58
C ARG A 64 1.74 -3.02 3.74
N LEU A 65 0.79 -2.71 2.86
CA LEU A 65 0.00 -1.49 2.90
C LEU A 65 -1.40 -1.88 3.38
N PRO A 66 -1.70 -1.81 4.70
CA PRO A 66 -3.07 -1.87 5.19
C PRO A 66 -3.78 -0.56 4.89
N LEU A 67 -4.83 -0.66 4.09
CA LEU A 67 -5.54 0.46 3.50
C LEU A 67 -6.98 0.53 4.03
N ASP A 68 -7.47 1.74 4.24
CA ASP A 68 -8.86 2.06 4.51
C ASP A 68 -9.52 2.59 3.24
N TYR A 69 -10.50 1.88 2.70
CA TYR A 69 -11.12 2.25 1.43
C TYR A 69 -11.71 3.66 1.43
N ARG A 70 -12.10 4.17 2.59
CA ARG A 70 -12.68 5.49 2.74
C ARG A 70 -11.70 6.62 2.45
N CYS A 71 -10.40 6.34 2.38
CA CYS A 71 -9.39 7.32 1.96
C CYS A 71 -9.56 7.75 0.49
N TRP A 72 -10.15 6.90 -0.36
CA TRP A 72 -10.25 7.15 -1.81
C TRP A 72 -11.67 7.14 -2.35
N ILE A 73 -12.70 7.24 -1.49
CA ILE A 73 -14.09 7.42 -1.92
C ILE A 73 -14.51 8.88 -1.74
N VAL A 74 -15.41 9.35 -2.59
CA VAL A 74 -15.91 10.74 -2.53
C VAL A 74 -17.25 10.75 -1.78
N ASP A 75 -17.37 11.61 -0.76
CA ASP A 75 -18.62 11.84 0.00
C ASP A 75 -19.30 10.57 0.56
N GLY A 76 -18.54 9.51 0.80
CA GLY A 76 -19.04 8.22 1.29
C GLY A 76 -19.66 7.32 0.22
N ASP A 77 -19.60 7.73 -1.05
CA ASP A 77 -20.01 6.95 -2.21
C ASP A 77 -18.82 6.13 -2.73
N TRP A 78 -18.87 4.81 -2.52
CA TRP A 78 -17.79 3.91 -2.93
C TRP A 78 -17.71 3.64 -4.43
N GLU A 79 -18.72 4.05 -5.21
CA GLU A 79 -18.67 4.00 -6.68
C GLU A 79 -17.88 5.18 -7.26
N GLN A 80 -17.68 6.24 -6.46
CA GLN A 80 -16.91 7.41 -6.84
C GLN A 80 -15.52 7.40 -6.20
N LEU A 81 -14.51 7.18 -7.03
CA LEU A 81 -13.12 7.03 -6.59
C LEU A 81 -12.31 8.31 -6.81
N ASP A 82 -11.63 8.77 -5.77
CA ASP A 82 -10.62 9.84 -5.86
C ASP A 82 -9.34 9.29 -6.53
N GLN A 83 -9.21 9.57 -7.82
CA GLN A 83 -8.07 9.17 -8.64
C GLN A 83 -6.74 9.75 -8.14
N ALA A 84 -6.74 10.93 -7.51
CA ALA A 84 -5.52 11.53 -6.98
C ALA A 84 -5.01 10.76 -5.75
N VAL A 85 -5.91 10.17 -4.97
CA VAL A 85 -5.54 9.29 -3.85
C VAL A 85 -5.05 7.94 -4.36
N LEU A 86 -5.72 7.34 -5.34
CA LEU A 86 -5.28 6.08 -5.96
C LEU A 86 -3.89 6.20 -6.60
N ALA A 87 -3.59 7.32 -7.25
CA ALA A 87 -2.26 7.58 -7.83
C ALA A 87 -1.12 7.57 -6.78
N ARG A 88 -1.41 7.84 -5.50
CA ARG A 88 -0.44 7.72 -4.39
C ARG A 88 -0.15 6.25 -4.06
N ILE A 89 -1.15 5.38 -4.16
CA ILE A 89 -0.99 3.93 -3.99
C ILE A 89 -0.17 3.36 -5.15
N ASP A 90 -0.46 3.78 -6.38
CA ASP A 90 0.35 3.42 -7.56
C ASP A 90 1.81 3.80 -7.36
N GLN A 91 2.07 5.01 -6.82
CA GLN A 91 3.41 5.45 -6.52
C GLN A 91 4.12 4.56 -5.48
N ALA A 92 3.41 4.14 -4.43
CA ALA A 92 3.94 3.18 -3.45
C ALA A 92 4.27 1.82 -4.08
N VAL A 93 3.45 1.34 -5.02
CA VAL A 93 3.73 0.11 -5.79
C VAL A 93 4.97 0.29 -6.66
N ARG A 94 5.11 1.44 -7.35
CA ARG A 94 6.30 1.77 -8.15
C ARG A 94 7.58 1.81 -7.31
N TRP A 95 7.53 2.40 -6.11
CA TRP A 95 8.69 2.36 -5.20
C TRP A 95 8.99 0.93 -4.72
N GLY A 96 7.96 0.11 -4.48
CA GLY A 96 8.16 -1.31 -4.23
C GLY A 96 8.97 -2.00 -5.33
N GLN A 97 8.64 -1.74 -6.59
CA GLN A 97 9.40 -2.24 -7.74
C GLN A 97 10.82 -1.67 -7.76
N GLN A 98 10.97 -0.34 -7.63
CA GLN A 98 12.26 0.36 -7.67
C GLN A 98 13.25 -0.14 -6.61
N TYR A 99 12.78 -0.37 -5.39
CA TYR A 99 13.60 -0.80 -4.25
C TYR A 99 13.63 -2.32 -4.06
N ASN A 100 13.07 -3.09 -5.01
CA ASN A 100 13.01 -4.55 -4.97
C ASN A 100 12.36 -5.08 -3.68
N LEU A 101 11.18 -4.55 -3.36
CA LEU A 101 10.33 -4.91 -2.22
C LEU A 101 9.00 -5.47 -2.74
N HIS A 102 8.60 -6.64 -2.26
CA HIS A 102 7.26 -7.16 -2.54
C HIS A 102 6.22 -6.29 -1.80
N VAL A 103 5.28 -5.72 -2.54
CA VAL A 103 4.19 -4.91 -1.99
C VAL A 103 2.93 -5.76 -1.84
N SER A 104 2.48 -5.91 -0.60
CA SER A 104 1.20 -6.55 -0.28
C SER A 104 0.15 -5.47 0.02
N LEU A 105 -0.77 -5.27 -0.93
CA LEU A 105 -1.96 -4.44 -0.70
C LEU A 105 -2.97 -5.21 0.14
N ASN A 106 -3.54 -4.54 1.13
CA ASN A 106 -4.56 -5.12 1.98
C ASN A 106 -5.65 -4.09 2.25
N PHE A 107 -6.91 -4.47 2.08
CA PHE A 107 -8.01 -3.70 2.66
C PHE A 107 -8.13 -4.06 4.13
N HIS A 108 -7.63 -3.18 4.98
CA HIS A 108 -7.77 -3.28 6.42
C HIS A 108 -9.18 -2.86 6.88
N ARG A 109 -9.79 -1.97 6.10
CA ARG A 109 -11.22 -1.71 6.08
C ARG A 109 -11.68 -1.74 4.63
N ALA A 110 -12.66 -2.58 4.36
CA ALA A 110 -13.38 -2.69 3.09
C ALA A 110 -14.84 -2.27 3.32
N PRO A 111 -15.63 -2.01 2.27
CA PRO A 111 -17.07 -1.92 2.40
C PRO A 111 -17.62 -3.11 3.21
N GLY A 112 -18.36 -2.81 4.27
CA GLY A 112 -19.00 -3.81 5.12
C GLY A 112 -18.12 -4.59 6.10
N TYR A 113 -16.79 -4.36 6.15
CA TYR A 113 -15.97 -5.03 7.15
C TYR A 113 -14.68 -4.30 7.54
N THR A 114 -14.41 -4.34 8.85
CA THR A 114 -13.11 -4.11 9.44
C THR A 114 -13.02 -4.85 10.78
N VAL A 115 -11.79 -5.09 11.23
CA VAL A 115 -11.55 -5.51 12.63
C VAL A 115 -11.43 -4.31 13.58
N ALA A 116 -11.27 -3.09 13.06
CA ALA A 116 -11.14 -1.87 13.83
C ALA A 116 -12.50 -1.35 14.33
N LYS A 117 -12.47 -0.34 15.21
CA LYS A 117 -13.67 0.37 15.69
C LYS A 117 -13.72 1.80 15.12
N PRO A 118 -14.93 2.37 14.89
CA PRO A 118 -16.22 1.67 14.88
C PRO A 118 -16.33 0.69 13.69
N ALA A 119 -17.29 -0.25 13.79
CA ALA A 119 -17.61 -1.18 12.70
C ALA A 119 -18.23 -0.43 11.51
N GLU A 120 -18.30 -1.10 10.36
CA GLU A 120 -19.02 -0.62 9.19
C GLU A 120 -20.54 -0.61 9.43
N LYS A 121 -21.27 0.22 8.67
CA LYS A 121 -22.74 0.34 8.77
C LYS A 121 -23.46 -0.89 8.20
N THR A 122 -22.86 -1.54 7.21
CA THR A 122 -23.35 -2.76 6.57
C THR A 122 -22.39 -3.93 6.85
N SER A 123 -22.75 -5.13 6.38
CA SER A 123 -21.99 -6.36 6.62
C SER A 123 -21.56 -7.00 5.32
N LEU A 124 -20.25 -7.11 5.10
CA LEU A 124 -19.67 -7.82 3.95
C LEU A 124 -20.14 -9.28 3.87
N TRP A 125 -20.53 -9.87 5.01
CA TRP A 125 -20.84 -11.29 5.11
C TRP A 125 -22.32 -11.61 4.89
N SER A 126 -23.21 -10.63 5.02
CA SER A 126 -24.66 -10.88 5.08
C SER A 126 -25.54 -9.84 4.37
N ASP A 127 -24.99 -8.71 3.94
CA ASP A 127 -25.72 -7.67 3.22
C ASP A 127 -25.47 -7.83 1.72
N GLU A 128 -26.51 -8.21 0.97
CA GLU A 128 -26.41 -8.49 -0.47
C GLU A 128 -25.91 -7.28 -1.25
N LYS A 129 -26.37 -6.07 -0.92
CA LYS A 129 -25.93 -4.84 -1.60
C LYS A 129 -24.45 -4.56 -1.38
N THR A 130 -23.92 -4.91 -0.22
CA THR A 130 -22.49 -4.77 0.09
C THR A 130 -21.63 -5.83 -0.59
N GLN A 131 -22.23 -6.95 -1.00
CA GLN A 131 -21.57 -8.03 -1.74
C GLN A 131 -21.62 -7.85 -3.26
N ASP A 132 -22.55 -7.04 -3.76
CA ASP A 132 -22.74 -6.73 -5.19
C ASP A 132 -21.73 -5.69 -5.72
N ILE A 133 -20.67 -5.40 -4.95
CA ILE A 133 -19.62 -4.41 -5.25
C ILE A 133 -18.44 -5.10 -5.97
#